data_AF-A0A6M3II56-F1
#
_entry.id   AF-A0A6M3II56-F1
#
_cell.length_a   1.000
_cell.length_b   1.000
_cell.length_c   1.000
_cell.angle_alpha   90.00
_cell.angle_beta   90.00
_cell.angle_gamma   90.00
#
_symmetry.space_group_name_H-M   'P 1'
#
loop_
_entity.id
_entity.type
_entity.pdbx_description
1 polymer ?
#
loop_
_entity_poly.entity_id
_entity_poly.type
_entity_poly.pdbx_seq_one_letter_code
_entity_poly.pdbx_strand_id
1 'polypeptide(L)'
;MTMLAENFGDLLDPRFRKIFEMSMRELQEKSYIPLLANTDTTGKNYEMMSGVGGGGDVGVFTGSLDYDDIEQMWDKTTYFPERAKGMKVQRKLYDDDLTGIMNKRPRTMAIDTYRTREKMLASIYNNFAAGTTTPDGIALGSASHPYSPTDATVQSNLGTATLNAVNVEAVRRVGHTILNNRGELLEVNYNRILCTVYKEEIAYEIINSAGKTDTPNNNINFHKGRYELVVWDRLSASYPWFMIDTTMMKECIYWWTRIAAEYNYDRDFDNYVSKWSVYFRENPDVYDWQWIYCQNATS
;
A
#
# COMPACT_ATOMS: atom_id res chain seq x y z
N MET A 1 18.55 18.69 45.63
CA MET A 1 18.81 18.17 44.27
C MET A 1 18.73 19.36 43.32
N THR A 2 19.88 19.94 42.99
CA THR A 2 19.96 21.21 42.25
C THR A 2 19.76 20.90 40.77
N MET A 3 18.65 21.34 40.20
CA MET A 3 18.40 21.26 38.76
C MET A 3 19.36 22.22 38.06
N LEU A 4 20.54 21.72 37.68
CA LEU A 4 21.47 22.49 36.86
C LEU A 4 20.84 22.68 35.47
N ALA A 5 20.98 23.89 34.95
CA ALA A 5 20.57 24.27 33.61
C ALA A 5 21.06 23.26 32.54
N GLU A 6 22.13 22.52 32.80
CA GLU A 6 22.71 21.52 31.92
C GLU A 6 21.74 20.40 31.51
N ASN A 7 20.70 20.04 32.28
CA ASN A 7 19.81 18.91 31.92
C ASN A 7 18.58 19.31 31.07
N PHE A 8 18.65 20.45 30.39
CA PHE A 8 17.52 21.02 29.68
C PHE A 8 16.94 20.11 28.58
N GLY A 9 17.79 19.53 27.74
CA GLY A 9 17.33 18.65 26.66
C GLY A 9 16.72 17.34 27.19
N ASP A 10 17.22 16.83 28.31
CA ASP A 10 16.73 15.60 28.95
C ASP A 10 15.35 15.78 29.60
N LEU A 11 14.99 17.02 29.97
CA LEU A 11 13.63 17.38 30.40
C LEU A 11 12.67 17.54 29.21
N LEU A 12 13.21 17.90 28.05
CA LEU A 12 12.42 18.23 26.87
C LEU A 12 12.16 17.00 26.00
N ASP A 13 13.09 16.04 25.93
CA ASP A 13 12.93 14.79 25.18
C ASP A 13 11.69 13.98 25.60
N PRO A 14 11.43 13.70 26.90
CA PRO A 14 10.24 12.93 27.29
C PRO A 14 8.94 13.57 26.81
N ARG A 15 8.87 14.91 26.81
CA ARG A 15 7.72 15.66 26.31
C ARG A 15 7.61 15.58 24.79
N PHE A 16 8.72 15.76 24.08
CA PHE A 16 8.74 15.76 22.60
C PHE A 16 8.48 14.37 22.03
N ARG A 17 9.09 13.35 22.63
CA ARG A 17 8.86 11.94 22.35
C ARG A 17 7.39 11.58 22.54
N LYS A 18 6.78 11.96 23.67
CA LYS A 18 5.34 11.75 23.92
C LYS A 18 4.46 12.39 22.84
N ILE A 19 4.74 13.63 22.45
CA ILE A 19 3.97 14.31 21.39
C ILE A 19 4.14 13.59 20.05
N PHE A 20 5.37 13.19 19.70
CA PHE A 20 5.66 12.47 18.47
C PHE A 20 4.92 11.13 18.43
N GLU A 21 5.05 10.31 19.48
CA GLU A 21 4.43 8.98 19.57
C GLU A 21 2.90 9.06 19.54
N MET A 22 2.30 9.97 20.29
CA MET A 22 0.85 10.20 20.24
C MET A 22 0.40 10.61 18.84
N SER A 23 1.10 11.57 18.22
CA SER A 23 0.77 12.03 16.87
C SER A 23 0.95 10.92 15.83
N MET A 24 2.00 10.09 15.95
CA MET A 24 2.20 8.97 15.03
C MET A 24 1.11 7.91 15.17
N ARG A 25 0.70 7.59 16.39
CA ARG A 25 -0.39 6.64 16.64
C ARG A 25 -1.70 7.11 16.01
N GLU A 26 -2.09 8.36 16.25
CA GLU A 26 -3.30 8.96 15.65
C GLU A 26 -3.29 8.94 14.12
N LEU A 27 -2.11 9.10 13.52
CA LEU A 27 -1.94 9.07 12.06
C LEU A 27 -1.95 7.63 11.51
N GLN A 28 -1.38 6.67 12.23
CA GLN A 28 -1.38 5.25 11.85
C GLN A 28 -2.79 4.66 11.79
N GLU A 29 -3.69 5.10 12.68
CA GLU A 29 -5.10 4.69 12.66
C GLU A 29 -5.83 5.12 11.37
N LYS A 30 -5.30 6.12 10.65
CA LYS A 30 -5.84 6.63 9.37
C LYS A 30 -5.06 6.15 8.16
N SER A 31 -4.10 5.26 8.36
CA SER A 31 -3.19 4.81 7.31
C SER A 31 -3.90 3.89 6.32
N TYR A 32 -3.61 4.07 5.04
CA TYR A 32 -4.09 3.19 3.99
C TYR A 32 -3.19 1.97 3.83
N ILE A 33 -2.02 1.93 4.49
CA ILE A 33 -1.07 0.83 4.39
C ILE A 33 -1.68 -0.53 4.77
N PRO A 34 -2.24 -0.72 5.97
CA PRO A 34 -2.85 -2.02 6.33
C PRO A 34 -4.11 -2.34 5.53
N LEU A 35 -4.69 -1.31 4.89
CA LEU A 35 -5.85 -1.49 4.02
C LEU A 35 -5.40 -2.01 2.65
N LEU A 36 -4.34 -1.47 2.07
CA LEU A 36 -3.94 -1.66 0.67
C LEU A 36 -2.66 -2.48 0.47
N ALA A 37 -2.13 -3.08 1.54
CA ALA A 37 -1.01 -4.02 1.51
C ALA A 37 -1.05 -4.94 2.73
N ASN A 38 -0.45 -6.13 2.62
CA ASN A 38 -0.08 -6.92 3.79
C ASN A 38 1.07 -6.23 4.53
N THR A 39 1.12 -6.31 5.85
CA THR A 39 2.19 -5.69 6.63
C THR A 39 2.98 -6.77 7.34
N ASP A 40 4.29 -6.80 7.13
CA ASP A 40 5.16 -7.77 7.77
C ASP A 40 6.50 -7.17 8.18
N THR A 41 7.22 -7.83 9.08
CA THR A 41 8.48 -7.37 9.66
C THR A 41 9.62 -8.32 9.29
N THR A 42 10.83 -7.79 9.14
CA THR A 42 11.99 -8.61 8.80
C THR A 42 13.27 -8.12 9.46
N GLY A 43 14.13 -9.06 9.88
CA GLY A 43 15.51 -8.76 10.30
C GLY A 43 16.53 -8.79 9.15
N LYS A 44 16.14 -9.25 7.96
CA LYS A 44 17.05 -9.49 6.83
C LYS A 44 17.44 -8.17 6.14
N ASN A 45 18.57 -8.18 5.45
CA ASN A 45 19.03 -7.01 4.67
C ASN A 45 18.17 -6.76 3.41
N TYR A 46 17.57 -7.82 2.87
CA TYR A 46 16.62 -7.82 1.77
C TYR A 46 15.62 -8.97 1.99
N GLU A 47 14.43 -8.85 1.42
CA GLU A 47 13.50 -9.99 1.29
C GLU A 47 13.48 -10.47 -0.14
N MET A 48 13.31 -11.78 -0.31
CA MET A 48 13.13 -12.40 -1.62
C MET A 48 11.91 -13.29 -1.54
N MET A 49 10.96 -13.07 -2.45
CA MET A 49 9.84 -13.98 -2.62
C MET A 49 9.97 -14.63 -3.99
N SER A 50 9.88 -15.95 -3.98
CA SER A 50 9.80 -16.78 -5.17
C SER A 50 8.35 -17.09 -5.42
N GLY A 51 7.87 -16.79 -6.63
CA GLY A 51 6.55 -17.27 -7.03
C GLY A 51 6.58 -18.80 -7.18
N VAL A 52 5.44 -19.42 -6.92
CA VAL A 52 5.25 -20.87 -7.03
C VAL A 52 4.10 -21.11 -7.98
N GLY A 53 4.30 -21.98 -8.97
CA GLY A 53 3.26 -22.35 -9.93
C GLY A 53 2.08 -23.06 -9.26
N GLY A 54 0.95 -23.09 -9.95
CA GLY A 54 -0.21 -23.85 -9.53
C GLY A 54 0.02 -25.35 -9.59
N GLY A 55 -0.55 -26.08 -8.62
CA GLY A 55 -0.70 -27.53 -8.70
C GLY A 55 -1.87 -27.93 -9.60
N GLY A 56 -1.85 -29.17 -10.07
CA GLY A 56 -2.93 -29.79 -10.83
C GLY A 56 -4.04 -30.34 -9.93
N ASP A 57 -5.14 -30.72 -10.56
CA ASP A 57 -6.28 -31.32 -9.87
C ASP A 57 -5.91 -32.65 -9.20
N VAL A 58 -6.50 -32.88 -8.02
CA VAL A 58 -6.32 -34.13 -7.28
C VAL A 58 -7.05 -35.27 -8.02
N GLY A 59 -6.28 -36.20 -8.58
CA GLY A 59 -6.79 -37.37 -9.28
C GLY A 59 -7.47 -38.41 -8.36
N VAL A 60 -8.25 -39.31 -8.98
CA VAL A 60 -8.83 -40.45 -8.25
C VAL A 60 -7.72 -41.43 -7.88
N PHE A 61 -7.63 -41.79 -6.60
CA PHE A 61 -6.62 -42.72 -6.13
C PHE A 61 -6.79 -44.11 -6.78
N THR A 62 -5.78 -44.56 -7.52
CA THR A 62 -5.77 -45.86 -8.23
C THR A 62 -4.90 -46.93 -7.55
N GLY A 63 -4.39 -46.66 -6.34
CA GLY A 63 -3.48 -47.56 -5.62
C GLY A 63 -2.02 -47.11 -5.61
N SER A 64 -1.70 -45.96 -6.19
CA SER A 64 -0.41 -45.27 -6.08
C SER A 64 -0.63 -43.76 -6.05
N LEU A 65 0.32 -43.02 -5.49
CA LEU A 65 0.27 -41.55 -5.44
C LEU A 65 0.83 -40.98 -6.74
N ASP A 66 0.04 -40.11 -7.38
CA ASP A 66 0.52 -39.26 -8.46
C ASP A 66 1.20 -38.03 -7.85
N TYR A 67 2.43 -37.75 -8.26
CA TYR A 67 3.18 -36.57 -7.83
C TYR A 67 3.14 -35.53 -8.93
N ASP A 68 2.76 -34.32 -8.55
CA ASP A 68 2.68 -33.19 -9.47
C ASP A 68 3.98 -32.38 -9.46
N ASP A 69 4.42 -31.94 -10.64
CA ASP A 69 5.62 -31.15 -10.83
C ASP A 69 5.25 -29.67 -10.88
N ILE A 70 5.55 -28.94 -9.79
CA ILE A 70 5.27 -27.51 -9.70
C ILE A 70 6.44 -26.70 -10.29
N GLU A 71 6.12 -25.85 -11.26
CA GLU A 71 7.09 -24.91 -11.85
C GLU A 71 7.45 -23.79 -10.85
N GLN A 72 8.73 -23.45 -10.74
CA GLN A 72 9.16 -22.24 -10.05
C GLN A 72 8.87 -21.01 -10.92
N MET A 73 8.14 -20.05 -10.38
CA MET A 73 7.85 -18.80 -11.08
C MET A 73 8.98 -17.79 -10.85
N TRP A 74 8.76 -16.52 -11.21
CA TRP A 74 9.77 -15.48 -11.04
C TRP A 74 10.06 -15.16 -9.57
N ASP A 75 11.31 -14.77 -9.33
CA ASP A 75 11.77 -14.26 -8.05
C ASP A 75 11.76 -12.74 -8.04
N LYS A 76 11.43 -12.13 -6.90
CA LYS A 76 11.61 -10.69 -6.71
C LYS A 76 12.25 -10.38 -5.37
N THR A 77 13.20 -9.46 -5.41
CA THR A 77 13.97 -9.01 -4.25
C THR A 77 13.55 -7.59 -3.85
N THR A 78 13.15 -7.42 -2.59
CA THR A 78 12.85 -6.12 -1.98
C THR A 78 14.03 -5.64 -1.14
N TYR A 79 14.50 -4.42 -1.41
CA TYR A 79 15.52 -3.75 -0.62
C TYR A 79 14.92 -2.67 0.29
N PHE A 80 15.61 -2.36 1.39
CA PHE A 80 15.14 -1.40 2.40
C PHE A 80 16.03 -0.16 2.44
N PRO A 81 15.76 0.88 1.63
CA PRO A 81 16.54 2.11 1.63
C PRO A 81 16.38 2.86 2.97
N GLU A 82 17.46 3.50 3.39
CA GLU A 82 17.50 4.26 4.64
C GLU A 82 16.80 5.61 4.46
N ARG A 83 15.87 5.92 5.36
CA ARG A 83 15.19 7.22 5.39
C ARG A 83 15.36 7.83 6.76
N ALA A 84 15.91 9.04 6.78
CA ALA A 84 16.15 9.79 7.99
C ALA A 84 15.73 11.24 7.84
N LYS A 85 15.22 11.83 8.92
CA LYS A 85 14.95 13.27 9.00
C LYS A 85 15.30 13.78 10.40
N GLY A 86 16.08 14.85 10.47
CA GLY A 86 16.45 15.51 11.72
C GLY A 86 15.72 16.82 11.95
N MET A 87 15.49 17.17 13.21
CA MET A 87 15.15 18.50 13.66
C MET A 87 16.13 18.96 14.74
N LYS A 88 16.43 20.26 14.78
CA LYS A 88 17.32 20.86 15.78
C LYS A 88 16.60 21.99 16.50
N VAL A 89 16.85 22.10 17.80
CA VAL A 89 16.36 23.16 18.66
C VAL A 89 17.53 23.73 19.45
N GLN A 90 17.77 25.01 19.28
CA GLN A 90 18.71 25.75 20.12
C GLN A 90 18.06 26.03 21.47
N ARG A 91 18.85 25.94 22.54
CA ARG A 91 18.38 26.25 23.90
C ARG A 91 17.75 27.65 24.01
N LYS A 92 18.46 28.67 23.53
CA LYS A 92 17.97 30.05 23.55
C LYS A 92 16.59 30.19 22.92
N LEU A 93 16.38 29.53 21.78
CA LEU A 93 15.10 29.57 21.06
C LEU A 93 13.96 28.94 21.87
N TYR A 94 14.25 27.94 22.69
CA TYR A 94 13.23 27.37 23.57
C TYR A 94 12.99 28.22 24.82
N ASP A 95 14.05 28.71 25.45
CA ASP A 95 13.95 29.57 26.63
C ASP A 95 13.16 30.87 26.30
N ASP A 96 13.32 31.38 25.08
CA ASP A 96 12.59 32.54 24.55
C ASP A 96 11.22 32.19 23.92
N ASP A 97 10.76 30.92 23.96
CA ASP A 97 9.46 30.52 23.38
C ASP A 97 8.28 30.91 24.28
N LEU A 98 7.75 32.11 24.05
CA LEU A 98 6.57 32.62 24.75
C LEU A 98 5.25 31.94 24.36
N THR A 99 5.24 31.18 23.26
CA THR A 99 4.00 30.72 22.60
C THR A 99 3.84 29.20 22.54
N GLY A 100 4.83 28.45 23.02
CA GLY A 100 4.83 26.99 23.00
C GLY A 100 4.89 26.39 21.59
N ILE A 101 5.33 27.17 20.59
CA ILE A 101 5.46 26.72 19.18
C ILE A 101 6.41 25.52 19.09
N MET A 102 7.36 25.40 20.02
CA MET A 102 8.33 24.33 20.01
C MET A 102 7.69 22.93 20.15
N ASN A 103 6.53 22.81 20.80
CA ASN A 103 5.77 21.56 20.87
C ASN A 103 5.15 21.13 19.53
N LYS A 104 4.99 22.05 18.56
CA LYS A 104 4.45 21.72 17.23
C LYS A 104 5.48 20.98 16.37
N ARG A 105 6.78 21.16 16.64
CA ARG A 105 7.88 20.54 15.87
C ARG A 105 7.87 19.01 15.89
N PRO A 106 7.82 18.32 17.05
CA PRO A 106 7.72 16.85 17.07
C PRO A 106 6.46 16.35 16.35
N ARG A 107 5.33 17.07 16.45
CA ARG A 107 4.10 16.75 15.71
C ARG A 107 4.29 16.85 14.20
N THR A 108 4.92 17.91 13.70
CA THR A 108 5.24 18.04 12.28
C THR A 108 6.15 16.91 11.80
N MET A 109 7.11 16.48 12.63
CA MET A 109 7.98 15.36 12.28
C MET A 109 7.20 14.04 12.18
N ALA A 110 6.22 13.79 13.07
CA ALA A 110 5.30 12.66 12.93
C ALA A 110 4.50 12.71 11.62
N ILE A 111 3.94 13.87 11.27
CA ILE A 111 3.20 14.08 10.01
C ILE A 111 4.10 13.82 8.80
N ASP A 112 5.36 14.27 8.84
CA ASP A 112 6.32 14.05 7.76
C ASP A 112 6.66 12.58 7.57
N THR A 113 6.88 11.85 8.67
CA THR A 113 7.12 10.40 8.64
C THR A 113 5.93 9.67 8.06
N TYR A 114 4.72 9.92 8.59
CA TYR A 114 3.47 9.34 8.09
C TYR A 114 3.27 9.62 6.60
N ARG A 115 3.39 10.88 6.18
CA ARG A 115 3.23 11.30 4.79
C ARG A 115 4.23 10.61 3.87
N THR A 116 5.46 10.40 4.32
CA THR A 116 6.49 9.71 3.54
C THR A 116 6.11 8.24 3.35
N ARG A 117 5.68 7.56 4.41
CA ARG A 117 5.23 6.16 4.36
C ARG A 117 4.04 5.99 3.41
N GLU A 118 3.01 6.79 3.58
CA GLU A 118 1.83 6.75 2.72
C GLU A 118 2.16 7.02 1.24
N LYS A 119 3.07 7.97 0.96
CA LYS A 119 3.51 8.24 -0.41
C LYS A 119 4.27 7.08 -1.04
N MET A 120 5.02 6.29 -0.24
CA MET A 120 5.72 5.12 -0.75
C MET A 120 4.72 4.08 -1.25
N LEU A 121 3.67 3.76 -0.49
CA LEU A 121 2.64 2.83 -0.97
C LEU A 121 1.84 3.44 -2.13
N ALA A 122 1.48 4.72 -2.05
CA ALA A 122 0.76 5.37 -3.15
C ALA A 122 1.55 5.36 -4.45
N SER A 123 2.89 5.36 -4.38
CA SER A 123 3.72 5.29 -5.59
C SER A 123 3.54 3.98 -6.37
N ILE A 124 3.24 2.87 -5.69
CA ILE A 124 2.92 1.59 -6.34
C ILE A 124 1.69 1.73 -7.24
N TYR A 125 0.61 2.30 -6.69
CA TYR A 125 -0.65 2.51 -7.40
C TYR A 125 -0.57 3.62 -8.43
N ASN A 126 0.20 4.68 -8.19
CA ASN A 126 0.35 5.79 -9.14
C ASN A 126 1.16 5.40 -10.37
N ASN A 127 2.12 4.50 -10.21
CA ASN A 127 3.02 4.09 -11.28
C ASN A 127 2.63 2.74 -11.89
N PHE A 128 1.41 2.26 -11.65
CA PHE A 128 0.96 0.92 -12.03
C PHE A 128 1.20 0.57 -13.50
N ALA A 129 1.05 1.52 -14.44
CA ALA A 129 1.16 1.26 -15.88
C ALA A 129 2.59 1.27 -16.43
N ALA A 130 3.60 1.74 -15.69
CA ALA A 130 4.97 1.85 -16.22
C ALA A 130 6.12 1.87 -15.19
N GLY A 131 5.89 2.28 -13.93
CA GLY A 131 6.97 2.45 -12.95
C GLY A 131 6.92 1.49 -11.76
N THR A 132 5.84 0.73 -11.60
CA THR A 132 5.76 -0.39 -10.67
C THR A 132 5.88 -1.67 -11.47
N THR A 133 6.96 -2.41 -11.31
CA THR A 133 7.15 -3.70 -12.00
C THR A 133 6.76 -4.86 -11.11
N THR A 134 6.21 -5.92 -11.67
CA THR A 134 5.97 -7.23 -11.03
C THR A 134 7.17 -8.16 -11.25
N PRO A 135 7.23 -9.34 -10.61
CA PRO A 135 8.38 -10.25 -10.75
C PRO A 135 8.65 -10.72 -12.19
N ASP A 136 7.61 -10.77 -13.02
CA ASP A 136 7.71 -11.05 -14.46
C ASP A 136 8.43 -9.95 -15.28
N GLY A 137 8.83 -8.84 -14.64
CA GLY A 137 9.50 -7.72 -15.28
C GLY A 137 8.57 -6.76 -16.03
N ILE A 138 7.25 -6.98 -15.96
CA ILE A 138 6.23 -6.15 -16.61
C ILE A 138 5.64 -5.17 -15.59
N ALA A 139 5.00 -4.09 -16.07
CA ALA A 139 4.32 -3.14 -15.20
C ALA A 139 3.10 -3.77 -14.51
N LEU A 140 2.80 -3.38 -13.26
CA LEU A 140 1.71 -3.91 -12.44
C LEU A 140 0.35 -3.95 -13.15
N GLY A 141 0.01 -2.91 -13.89
CA GLY A 141 -1.13 -2.90 -14.79
C GLY A 141 -0.65 -3.06 -16.22
N SER A 142 -0.84 -4.23 -16.79
CA SER A 142 -0.42 -4.55 -18.14
C SER A 142 -1.43 -5.43 -18.87
N ALA A 143 -1.38 -5.36 -20.20
CA ALA A 143 -2.12 -6.26 -21.08
C ALA A 143 -1.30 -7.49 -21.50
N SER A 144 -0.12 -7.68 -20.91
CA SER A 144 0.89 -8.63 -21.40
C SER A 144 1.67 -9.29 -20.27
N HIS A 145 1.00 -9.69 -19.19
CA HIS A 145 1.61 -10.49 -18.14
C HIS A 145 1.77 -11.94 -18.64
N PRO A 146 3.00 -12.49 -18.77
CA PRO A 146 3.20 -13.88 -19.16
C PRO A 146 2.66 -14.88 -18.13
N TYR A 147 2.34 -16.10 -18.56
CA TYR A 147 1.83 -17.16 -17.68
C TYR A 147 2.92 -17.69 -16.75
N SER A 148 4.13 -17.90 -17.27
CA SER A 148 5.27 -18.37 -16.49
C SER A 148 6.60 -18.01 -17.16
N PRO A 149 7.76 -18.24 -16.51
CA PRO A 149 9.06 -18.06 -17.14
C PRO A 149 9.26 -18.90 -18.41
N THR A 150 8.52 -20.00 -18.56
CA THR A 150 8.62 -20.92 -19.69
C THR A 150 7.44 -20.85 -20.68
N ASP A 151 6.32 -20.22 -20.29
CA ASP A 151 5.16 -19.98 -21.13
C ASP A 151 4.88 -18.48 -21.36
N ALA A 152 5.10 -18.04 -22.60
CA ALA A 152 4.92 -16.65 -23.04
C ALA A 152 3.46 -16.28 -23.37
N THR A 153 2.50 -17.19 -23.19
CA THR A 153 1.08 -16.85 -23.23
C THR A 153 0.79 -15.74 -22.25
N VAL A 154 -0.06 -14.77 -22.61
CA VAL A 154 -0.27 -13.56 -21.79
C VAL A 154 -1.69 -13.40 -21.28
N GLN A 155 -1.81 -12.73 -20.13
CA GLN A 155 -3.07 -12.24 -19.57
C GLN A 155 -3.01 -10.72 -19.37
N SER A 156 -4.19 -10.13 -19.16
CA SER A 156 -4.35 -8.69 -18.98
C SER A 156 -5.07 -8.39 -17.68
N ASN A 157 -4.57 -7.38 -16.97
CA ASN A 157 -5.28 -6.72 -15.87
C ASN A 157 -5.41 -5.21 -16.09
N LEU A 158 -5.25 -4.74 -17.33
CA LEU A 158 -5.28 -3.33 -17.70
C LEU A 158 -6.45 -3.00 -18.62
N GLY A 159 -7.15 -1.92 -18.29
CA GLY A 159 -8.14 -1.28 -19.15
C GLY A 159 -8.03 0.25 -19.12
N THR A 160 -8.92 0.91 -19.87
CA THR A 160 -9.00 2.39 -19.94
C THR A 160 -10.42 2.92 -19.74
N ALA A 161 -11.32 2.07 -19.24
CA ALA A 161 -12.73 2.36 -19.14
C ALA A 161 -13.03 3.32 -17.99
N THR A 162 -13.91 4.29 -18.23
CA THR A 162 -14.35 5.24 -17.19
C THR A 162 -15.13 4.53 -16.09
N LEU A 163 -15.10 5.05 -14.86
CA LEU A 163 -15.86 4.45 -13.77
C LEU A 163 -17.37 4.66 -13.99
N ASN A 164 -18.11 3.56 -14.13
CA ASN A 164 -19.58 3.51 -14.13
C ASN A 164 -20.04 2.06 -13.84
N ALA A 165 -21.32 1.86 -13.56
CA ALA A 165 -21.85 0.54 -13.20
C ALA A 165 -21.62 -0.55 -14.27
N VAL A 166 -21.69 -0.19 -15.57
CA VAL A 166 -21.46 -1.15 -16.67
C VAL A 166 -20.02 -1.64 -16.67
N ASN A 167 -19.07 -0.72 -16.54
CA ASN A 167 -17.64 -1.04 -16.54
C ASN A 167 -17.22 -1.78 -15.26
N VAL A 168 -17.84 -1.49 -14.11
CA VAL A 168 -17.64 -2.26 -12.87
C VAL A 168 -18.07 -3.72 -13.04
N GLU A 169 -19.23 -3.98 -13.66
CA GLU A 169 -19.66 -5.35 -13.95
C GLU A 169 -18.75 -6.05 -14.97
N ALA A 170 -18.27 -5.32 -15.98
CA ALA A 170 -17.32 -5.86 -16.96
C ALA A 170 -16.01 -6.30 -16.29
N VAL A 171 -15.43 -5.45 -15.43
CA VAL A 171 -14.20 -5.79 -14.68
C VAL A 171 -14.44 -6.95 -13.70
N ARG A 172 -15.58 -6.98 -13.02
CA ARG A 172 -15.94 -8.11 -12.14
C ARG A 172 -15.92 -9.45 -12.89
N ARG A 173 -16.44 -9.48 -14.12
CA ARG A 173 -16.42 -10.68 -14.96
C ARG A 173 -15.02 -11.09 -15.37
N VAL A 174 -14.13 -10.13 -15.62
CA VAL A 174 -12.73 -10.41 -15.97
C VAL A 174 -12.03 -11.14 -14.83
N GLY A 175 -12.29 -10.79 -13.57
CA GLY A 175 -11.73 -11.51 -12.41
C GLY A 175 -12.02 -13.01 -12.44
N HIS A 176 -13.23 -13.40 -12.87
CA HIS A 176 -13.63 -14.81 -13.02
C HIS A 176 -13.09 -15.49 -14.30
N THR A 177 -12.14 -14.87 -15.00
CA THR A 177 -11.48 -15.43 -16.19
C THR A 177 -9.97 -15.50 -16.06
N ILE A 178 -9.41 -15.02 -14.95
CA ILE A 178 -7.97 -15.07 -14.71
C ILE A 178 -7.57 -16.52 -14.45
N LEU A 179 -6.53 -16.96 -15.14
CA LEU A 179 -5.98 -18.30 -15.03
C LEU A 179 -4.63 -18.29 -14.28
N ASN A 180 -4.24 -19.41 -13.71
CA ASN A 180 -2.88 -19.64 -13.24
C ASN A 180 -1.96 -20.01 -14.43
N ASN A 181 -0.69 -20.27 -14.14
CA ASN A 181 0.31 -20.66 -15.14
C ASN A 181 0.00 -21.98 -15.87
N ARG A 182 -0.94 -22.79 -15.37
CA ARG A 182 -1.37 -24.05 -15.98
C ARG A 182 -2.70 -23.96 -16.73
N GLY A 183 -3.32 -22.78 -16.75
CA GLY A 183 -4.63 -22.58 -17.39
C GLY A 183 -5.83 -22.92 -16.50
N GLU A 184 -5.63 -23.17 -15.21
CA GLU A 184 -6.73 -23.34 -14.25
C GLU A 184 -7.23 -22.00 -13.73
N LEU A 185 -8.53 -21.91 -13.46
CA LEU A 185 -9.14 -20.67 -12.95
C LEU A 185 -8.60 -20.31 -11.57
N LEU A 186 -8.13 -19.07 -11.43
CA LEU A 186 -7.89 -18.47 -10.12
C LEU A 186 -9.22 -17.98 -9.53
N GLU A 187 -9.41 -18.17 -8.22
CA GLU A 187 -10.60 -17.71 -7.49
C GLU A 187 -10.56 -16.20 -7.21
N VAL A 188 -10.21 -15.38 -8.21
CA VAL A 188 -10.17 -13.92 -8.05
C VAL A 188 -11.58 -13.38 -7.90
N ASN A 189 -11.83 -12.71 -6.78
CA ASN A 189 -13.09 -12.09 -6.44
C ASN A 189 -12.87 -10.66 -5.97
N TYR A 190 -12.93 -9.73 -6.93
CA TYR A 190 -12.82 -8.31 -6.64
C TYR A 190 -13.91 -7.83 -5.67
N ASN A 191 -13.50 -7.39 -4.49
CA ASN A 191 -14.40 -7.00 -3.40
C ASN A 191 -14.16 -5.56 -2.92
N ARG A 192 -13.24 -4.82 -3.55
CA ARG A 192 -12.95 -3.43 -3.23
C ARG A 192 -12.76 -2.58 -4.48
N ILE A 193 -13.28 -1.35 -4.43
CA ILE A 193 -13.02 -0.29 -5.40
C ILE A 193 -12.09 0.73 -4.74
N LEU A 194 -10.93 0.96 -5.34
CA LEU A 194 -10.01 2.04 -4.97
C LEU A 194 -10.09 3.14 -6.03
N CYS A 195 -10.35 4.37 -5.62
CA CYS A 195 -10.42 5.51 -6.53
C CYS A 195 -9.95 6.82 -5.88
N THR A 196 -9.88 7.87 -6.68
CA THR A 196 -9.59 9.23 -6.21
C THR A 196 -10.87 9.91 -5.72
N VAL A 197 -10.72 11.04 -5.02
CA VAL A 197 -11.85 11.89 -4.60
C VAL A 197 -12.72 12.36 -5.78
N TYR A 198 -12.14 12.50 -6.99
CA TYR A 198 -12.89 12.90 -8.18
C TYR A 198 -13.87 11.84 -8.67
N LYS A 199 -13.71 10.59 -8.23
CA LYS A 199 -14.56 9.44 -8.59
C LYS A 199 -15.38 8.92 -7.41
N GLU A 200 -15.22 9.52 -6.23
CA GLU A 200 -15.89 9.10 -5.01
C GLU A 200 -17.42 9.14 -5.14
N GLU A 201 -17.99 10.22 -5.67
CA GLU A 201 -19.44 10.37 -5.85
C GLU A 201 -20.00 9.24 -6.72
N ILE A 202 -19.41 9.04 -7.90
CA ILE A 202 -19.81 7.98 -8.84
C ILE A 202 -19.66 6.60 -8.20
N ALA A 203 -18.54 6.34 -7.52
CA ALA A 203 -18.31 5.06 -6.84
C ALA A 203 -19.34 4.82 -5.71
N TYR A 204 -19.65 5.86 -4.94
CA TYR A 204 -20.60 5.81 -3.84
C TYR A 204 -22.02 5.52 -4.34
N GLU A 205 -22.45 6.16 -5.43
CA GLU A 205 -23.75 5.90 -6.05
C GLU A 205 -23.86 4.45 -6.55
N ILE A 206 -22.83 3.94 -7.22
CA ILE A 206 -22.78 2.57 -7.74
C ILE A 206 -23.00 1.54 -6.61
N ILE A 207 -22.40 1.73 -5.44
CA ILE A 207 -22.45 0.73 -4.35
C ILE A 207 -23.57 0.95 -3.34
N ASN A 208 -24.22 2.12 -3.30
CA ASN A 208 -25.26 2.42 -2.30
C ASN A 208 -26.65 2.62 -2.88
N SER A 209 -26.79 2.98 -4.15
CA SER A 209 -28.10 3.22 -4.75
C SER A 209 -28.99 1.98 -4.68
N ALA A 210 -30.27 2.16 -4.36
CA ALA A 210 -31.27 1.08 -4.35
C ALA A 210 -31.67 0.67 -5.78
N GLY A 211 -31.82 1.67 -6.66
CA GLY A 211 -32.09 1.49 -8.08
C GLY A 211 -30.81 1.49 -8.91
N LYS A 212 -30.85 0.88 -10.09
CA LYS A 212 -29.74 0.91 -11.05
C LYS A 212 -29.45 2.37 -11.43
N THR A 213 -28.21 2.80 -11.24
CA THR A 213 -27.77 4.15 -11.62
C THR A 213 -27.92 4.35 -13.13
N ASP A 214 -28.10 5.59 -13.55
CA ASP A 214 -28.12 6.01 -14.97
C ASP A 214 -29.20 5.34 -15.83
N THR A 215 -30.28 4.83 -15.22
CA THR A 215 -31.45 4.33 -15.97
C THR A 215 -32.75 4.92 -15.42
N PRO A 216 -33.74 5.21 -16.29
CA PRO A 216 -35.05 5.71 -15.85
C PRO A 216 -35.89 4.61 -15.16
N ASN A 217 -35.43 3.36 -15.20
CA ASN A 217 -36.11 2.21 -14.63
C ASN A 217 -35.58 1.95 -13.22
N ASN A 218 -36.48 1.79 -12.25
CA ASN A 218 -36.13 1.45 -10.86
C ASN A 218 -35.76 -0.04 -10.69
N ASN A 219 -34.90 -0.56 -11.57
CA ASN A 219 -34.38 -1.91 -11.48
C ASN A 219 -33.48 -2.03 -10.27
N ILE A 220 -33.47 -3.18 -9.60
CA ILE A 220 -32.62 -3.41 -8.43
C ILE A 220 -31.14 -3.24 -8.81
N ASN A 221 -30.40 -2.49 -7.99
CA ASN A 221 -28.97 -2.35 -8.15
C ASN A 221 -28.23 -3.64 -7.75
N PHE A 222 -27.63 -4.32 -8.72
CA PHE A 222 -26.83 -5.51 -8.48
C PHE A 222 -25.58 -5.22 -7.63
N HIS A 223 -24.97 -4.04 -7.74
CA HIS A 223 -23.71 -3.70 -7.06
C HIS A 223 -23.89 -3.22 -5.62
N LYS A 224 -25.13 -3.03 -5.17
CA LYS A 224 -25.41 -2.49 -3.85
C LYS A 224 -24.79 -3.34 -2.74
N GLY A 225 -23.92 -2.73 -1.93
CA GLY A 225 -23.27 -3.37 -0.79
C GLY A 225 -22.26 -4.48 -1.12
N ARG A 226 -21.87 -4.64 -2.40
CA ARG A 226 -20.94 -5.71 -2.82
C ARG A 226 -19.47 -5.36 -2.62
N TYR A 227 -19.12 -4.08 -2.74
CA TYR A 227 -17.74 -3.64 -2.74
C TYR A 227 -17.50 -2.67 -1.60
N GLU A 228 -16.33 -2.77 -0.98
CA GLU A 228 -15.79 -1.74 -0.11
C GLU A 228 -15.26 -0.59 -0.97
N LEU A 229 -15.61 0.65 -0.64
CA LEU A 229 -15.06 1.84 -1.29
C LEU A 229 -13.90 2.40 -0.48
N VAL A 230 -12.74 2.53 -1.14
CA VAL A 230 -11.56 3.18 -0.60
C VAL A 230 -11.24 4.38 -1.48
N VAL A 231 -11.32 5.57 -0.90
CA VAL A 231 -10.98 6.83 -1.55
C VAL A 231 -9.63 7.28 -1.03
N TRP A 232 -8.65 7.50 -1.89
CA TRP A 232 -7.30 7.87 -1.46
C TRP A 232 -6.77 9.12 -2.15
N ASP A 233 -6.62 10.20 -1.39
CA ASP A 233 -6.13 11.51 -1.86
C ASP A 233 -4.69 11.48 -2.40
N ARG A 234 -3.95 10.39 -2.21
CA ARG A 234 -2.57 10.25 -2.69
C ARG A 234 -2.47 9.64 -4.09
N LEU A 235 -3.59 9.29 -4.70
CA LEU A 235 -3.64 8.99 -6.12
C LEU A 235 -3.48 10.29 -6.91
N SER A 236 -2.43 10.34 -7.72
CA SER A 236 -1.93 11.54 -8.40
C SER A 236 -2.72 11.90 -9.65
N ALA A 237 -3.27 10.91 -10.34
CA ALA A 237 -4.11 11.10 -11.52
C ALA A 237 -5.59 11.11 -11.11
N SER A 238 -6.39 11.99 -11.70
CA SER A 238 -7.78 12.21 -11.27
C SER A 238 -8.74 11.07 -11.62
N TYR A 239 -8.45 10.30 -12.66
CA TYR A 239 -9.41 9.40 -13.29
C TYR A 239 -9.19 7.89 -13.08
N PRO A 240 -7.96 7.39 -12.79
CA PRO A 240 -7.77 5.97 -12.54
C PRO A 240 -8.61 5.45 -11.38
N TRP A 241 -9.06 4.21 -11.55
CA TRP A 241 -9.74 3.44 -10.53
C TRP A 241 -9.29 1.99 -10.63
N PHE A 242 -9.42 1.27 -9.52
CA PHE A 242 -8.91 -0.09 -9.39
C PHE A 242 -10.00 -0.96 -8.77
N MET A 243 -10.06 -2.20 -9.24
CA MET A 243 -10.78 -3.26 -8.54
C MET A 243 -9.78 -4.22 -7.92
N ILE A 244 -9.98 -4.50 -6.64
CA ILE A 244 -9.02 -5.21 -5.81
C ILE A 244 -9.73 -6.41 -5.18
N ASP A 245 -9.10 -7.57 -5.27
CA ASP A 245 -9.39 -8.71 -4.41
C ASP A 245 -8.52 -8.58 -3.16
N THR A 246 -9.15 -8.24 -2.04
CA THR A 246 -8.43 -7.99 -0.79
C THR A 246 -7.85 -9.24 -0.13
N THR A 247 -8.34 -10.43 -0.48
CA THR A 247 -7.77 -11.70 0.01
C THR A 247 -6.46 -11.95 -0.72
N MET A 248 -6.50 -11.96 -2.05
CA MET A 248 -5.31 -12.19 -2.88
C MET A 248 -4.29 -11.06 -2.75
N MET A 249 -4.72 -9.80 -2.60
CA MET A 249 -3.84 -8.66 -2.36
C MET A 249 -2.88 -8.91 -1.19
N LYS A 250 -3.33 -9.59 -0.12
CA LYS A 250 -2.48 -9.86 1.04
C LYS A 250 -1.34 -10.85 0.76
N GLU A 251 -1.41 -11.58 -0.33
CA GLU A 251 -0.38 -12.51 -0.79
C GLU A 251 0.48 -11.90 -1.90
N CYS A 252 0.00 -10.82 -2.53
CA CYS A 252 0.67 -10.23 -3.70
C CYS A 252 1.35 -8.89 -3.43
N ILE A 253 0.99 -8.13 -2.39
CA ILE A 253 1.65 -6.86 -2.06
C ILE A 253 1.96 -6.78 -0.57
N TYR A 254 3.22 -6.45 -0.25
CA TYR A 254 3.70 -6.39 1.12
C TYR A 254 4.34 -5.04 1.41
N TRP A 255 3.98 -4.49 2.56
CA TRP A 255 4.69 -3.45 3.27
C TRP A 255 5.67 -4.10 4.25
N TRP A 256 6.93 -4.16 3.86
CA TRP A 256 7.98 -4.71 4.69
C TRP A 256 8.54 -3.65 5.64
N THR A 257 8.59 -4.00 6.91
CA THR A 257 9.20 -3.18 7.96
C THR A 257 10.46 -3.87 8.46
N ARG A 258 11.63 -3.37 8.02
CA ARG A 258 12.90 -3.86 8.55
C ARG A 258 13.28 -3.16 9.85
N ILE A 259 13.22 -1.83 9.84
CA ILE A 259 13.41 -0.98 11.00
C ILE A 259 12.22 -0.03 11.03
N ALA A 260 11.36 -0.19 12.03
CA ALA A 260 10.24 0.72 12.25
C ALA A 260 10.74 2.13 12.55
N ALA A 261 9.87 3.14 12.45
CA ALA A 261 10.24 4.52 12.75
C ALA A 261 10.76 4.71 14.18
N GLU A 262 12.08 4.86 14.30
CA GLU A 262 12.79 5.13 15.55
C GLU A 262 12.90 6.63 15.76
N TYR A 263 12.52 7.09 16.95
CA TYR A 263 12.69 8.48 17.37
C TYR A 263 13.91 8.60 18.29
N ASN A 264 14.94 9.27 17.79
CA ASN A 264 16.22 9.43 18.46
C ASN A 264 16.43 10.87 18.92
N TYR A 265 17.14 11.03 20.03
CA TYR A 265 17.50 12.31 20.62
C TYR A 265 18.99 12.32 20.93
N ASP A 266 19.62 13.44 20.63
CA ASP A 266 21.02 13.70 20.96
C ASP A 266 21.21 15.17 21.32
N ARG A 267 22.18 15.45 22.18
CA ARG A 267 22.53 16.81 22.60
C ARG A 267 23.95 17.14 22.20
N ASP A 268 24.07 18.26 21.51
CA ASP A 268 25.34 18.90 21.23
C ASP A 268 25.76 19.76 22.43
N PHE A 269 26.79 19.30 23.16
CA PHE A 269 27.31 19.99 24.33
C PHE A 269 27.90 21.36 23.96
N ASP A 270 28.72 21.41 22.90
CA ASP A 270 29.49 22.60 22.52
C ASP A 270 28.60 23.77 22.10
N ASN A 271 27.47 23.48 21.45
CA ASN A 271 26.62 24.50 20.85
C ASN A 271 25.27 24.72 21.58
N TYR A 272 25.02 24.01 22.68
CA TYR A 272 23.72 24.03 23.38
C TYR A 272 22.51 23.78 22.44
N VAL A 273 22.67 22.82 21.53
CA VAL A 273 21.63 22.39 20.57
C VAL A 273 21.16 21.00 20.92
N SER A 274 19.85 20.86 21.10
CA SER A 274 19.19 19.55 21.15
C SER A 274 18.76 19.15 19.75
N LYS A 275 19.02 17.89 19.38
CA LYS A 275 18.74 17.32 18.05
C LYS A 275 17.82 16.13 18.24
N TRP A 276 16.81 16.02 17.40
CA TRP A 276 15.99 14.81 17.27
C TRP A 276 16.06 14.32 15.85
N SER A 277 15.87 13.02 15.68
CA SER A 277 15.74 12.43 14.35
C SER A 277 14.71 11.31 14.34
N VAL A 278 14.13 11.11 13.16
CA VAL A 278 13.45 9.87 12.83
C VAL A 278 14.30 9.11 11.84
N TYR A 279 14.47 7.81 12.07
CA TYR A 279 15.10 6.88 11.14
C TYR A 279 14.18 5.68 10.93
N PHE A 280 14.03 5.22 9.69
CA PHE A 280 13.32 3.99 9.38
C PHE A 280 13.83 3.33 8.10
N ARG A 281 13.59 2.03 8.00
CA ARG A 281 13.86 1.20 6.83
C ARG A 281 12.63 0.36 6.56
N GLU A 282 11.80 0.87 5.67
CA GLU A 282 10.56 0.23 5.24
C GLU A 282 10.47 0.32 3.72
N ASN A 283 9.83 -0.64 3.08
CA ASN A 283 9.56 -0.56 1.65
C ASN A 283 8.34 -1.40 1.26
N PRO A 284 7.35 -0.83 0.54
CA PRO A 284 6.33 -1.63 -0.12
C PRO A 284 6.90 -2.27 -1.38
N ASP A 285 6.46 -3.49 -1.69
CA ASP A 285 6.70 -4.09 -2.99
C ASP A 285 5.61 -5.08 -3.40
N VAL A 286 5.48 -5.30 -4.72
CA VAL A 286 4.47 -6.15 -5.34
C VAL A 286 5.09 -7.41 -5.92
N TYR A 287 4.56 -8.56 -5.55
CA TYR A 287 5.03 -9.89 -5.89
C TYR A 287 4.09 -10.65 -6.80
N ASP A 288 2.87 -10.16 -7.04
CA ASP A 288 2.06 -10.65 -8.15
C ASP A 288 1.01 -9.61 -8.59
N TRP A 289 0.35 -9.84 -9.73
CA TRP A 289 -0.52 -8.85 -10.38
C TRP A 289 -2.02 -9.20 -10.38
N GLN A 290 -2.39 -10.47 -10.20
CA GLN A 290 -3.75 -10.97 -10.45
C GLN A 290 -4.80 -10.38 -9.49
N TRP A 291 -4.36 -9.95 -8.31
CA TRP A 291 -5.21 -9.36 -7.26
C TRP A 291 -5.86 -8.02 -7.65
N ILE A 292 -5.35 -7.34 -8.69
CA ILE A 292 -5.81 -6.00 -9.07
C ILE A 292 -6.16 -5.93 -10.54
N TYR A 293 -7.26 -5.28 -10.87
CA TYR A 293 -7.55 -4.78 -12.21
C TYR A 293 -7.43 -3.27 -12.23
N CYS A 294 -6.61 -2.75 -13.15
CA CYS A 294 -6.25 -1.36 -13.23
C CYS A 294 -6.94 -0.68 -14.41
N GLN A 295 -7.70 0.38 -14.14
CA GLN A 295 -8.34 1.18 -15.19
C GLN A 295 -7.61 2.51 -15.32
N ASN A 296 -6.81 2.64 -16.37
CA ASN A 296 -6.15 3.89 -16.74
C ASN A 296 -7.12 4.82 -17.49
N ALA A 297 -8.25 5.12 -16.87
CA ALA A 297 -9.25 6.00 -17.44
C ALA A 297 -8.69 7.40 -17.64
N THR A 298 -9.12 8.08 -18.70
CA THR A 298 -8.78 9.49 -18.98
C THR A 298 -9.93 10.45 -18.69
N SER A 299 -11.11 9.93 -18.32
CA SER A 299 -12.32 10.72 -18.01
C SER A 299 -13.23 10.09 -16.98
#